data_AF-A0AAV6L9M1-F1
#
_entry.id   AF-A0AAV6L9M1-F1
#
_cell.length_a   1.000
_cell.length_b   1.000
_cell.length_c   1.000
_cell.angle_alpha   90.00
_cell.angle_beta   90.00
_cell.angle_gamma   90.00
#
_symmetry.space_group_name_H-M   'P 1'
#
loop_
_entity.id
_entity.type
_entity.pdbx_description
1 polymer ?
#
loop_
_entity_poly.entity_id
_entity_poly.type
_entity_poly.pdbx_seq_one_letter_code
_entity_poly.pdbx_strand_id
1 'polypeptide(L)'
;MALEPKDFTTRSVGAHSASQLLSLSRNSMDQIQHRYVEVNGLKLHVAETGTGLAAVMFLHGFPEIWYSWCHQMIVVANAGYKAIAPDYRGYRLSDLPPEPENASLIDSVHDMVTLLDALDIPKSAS
;
A
#
# COMPACT_ATOMS: atom_id res chain seq x y z
N MET A 1 33.05 -0.24 -41.86
CA MET A 1 33.31 -0.68 -40.47
C MET A 1 31.95 -0.91 -39.83
N ALA A 2 31.40 -2.10 -40.03
CA ALA A 2 30.09 -2.51 -39.50
C ALA A 2 30.33 -3.21 -38.16
N LEU A 3 29.52 -2.87 -37.15
CA LEU A 3 29.56 -3.49 -35.83
C LEU A 3 28.65 -4.71 -35.84
N GLU A 4 29.19 -5.87 -35.49
CA GLU A 4 28.46 -7.14 -35.35
C GLU A 4 27.39 -7.07 -34.24
N PRO A 5 26.24 -7.75 -34.39
CA PRO A 5 25.21 -7.79 -33.36
C PRO A 5 25.63 -8.73 -32.21
N LYS A 6 25.43 -8.29 -30.96
CA LYS A 6 25.58 -9.16 -29.79
C LYS A 6 24.32 -10.03 -29.65
N ASP A 7 24.51 -11.34 -29.69
CA ASP A 7 23.47 -12.34 -29.42
C ASP A 7 22.86 -12.14 -28.03
N PHE A 8 21.63 -11.64 -27.99
CA PHE A 8 20.79 -11.68 -26.80
C PHE A 8 20.00 -12.98 -26.82
N THR A 9 20.57 -14.03 -26.24
CA THR A 9 19.88 -15.31 -26.06
C THR A 9 18.65 -15.10 -25.19
N THR A 10 17.48 -15.12 -25.82
CA THR A 10 16.16 -15.18 -25.19
C THR A 10 16.08 -16.44 -24.33
N ARG A 11 16.27 -16.30 -23.01
CA ARG A 11 15.83 -17.34 -22.08
C ARG A 11 14.31 -17.34 -22.08
N SER A 12 13.73 -18.41 -22.63
CA SER A 12 12.31 -18.76 -22.53
C SER A 12 11.89 -18.76 -21.05
N VAL A 13 11.16 -17.72 -20.62
CA VAL A 13 10.41 -17.77 -19.36
C VAL A 13 9.12 -18.54 -19.65
N GLY A 14 9.11 -19.82 -19.28
CA GLY A 14 7.98 -20.71 -19.52
C GLY A 14 6.72 -20.32 -18.73
N ALA A 15 5.57 -20.76 -19.24
CA ALA A 15 4.23 -20.58 -18.68
C ALA A 15 4.03 -21.11 -17.23
N HIS A 16 5.05 -21.70 -16.60
CA HIS A 16 5.05 -22.15 -15.21
C HIS A 16 5.24 -21.02 -14.17
N SER A 17 5.70 -19.84 -14.58
CA SER A 17 5.98 -18.72 -13.67
C SER A 17 4.71 -18.04 -13.12
N ALA A 18 3.69 -17.84 -13.97
CA ALA A 18 2.49 -17.09 -13.59
C ALA A 18 1.64 -17.84 -12.54
N SER A 19 1.50 -19.17 -12.67
CA SER A 19 0.71 -19.96 -11.70
C SER A 19 1.39 -20.04 -10.32
N GLN A 20 2.72 -20.04 -10.27
CA GLN A 20 3.49 -20.03 -9.03
C GLN A 20 3.49 -18.63 -8.39
N LEU A 21 3.56 -17.56 -9.18
CA LEU A 21 3.32 -16.19 -8.73
C LEU A 21 1.89 -15.98 -8.24
N LEU A 22 0.88 -16.54 -8.92
CA LEU A 22 -0.52 -16.47 -8.53
C LEU A 22 -0.79 -17.27 -7.25
N SER A 23 -0.15 -18.43 -7.08
CA SER A 23 -0.20 -19.24 -5.85
C SER A 23 0.47 -18.53 -4.67
N LEU A 24 1.66 -17.94 -4.88
CA LEU A 24 2.31 -17.10 -3.88
C LEU A 24 1.45 -15.88 -3.54
N SER A 25 0.87 -15.21 -4.54
CA SER A 25 0.00 -14.04 -4.33
C SER A 25 -1.25 -14.37 -3.50
N ARG A 26 -1.83 -15.57 -3.68
CA ARG A 26 -3.03 -15.98 -2.96
C ARG A 26 -2.75 -16.23 -1.48
N ASN A 27 -1.62 -16.86 -1.15
CA ASN A 27 -1.13 -16.98 0.22
C ASN A 27 -0.65 -15.64 0.81
N SER A 28 -0.21 -14.71 -0.04
CA SER A 28 0.25 -13.39 0.40
C SER A 28 -0.91 -12.46 0.76
N MET A 29 -2.08 -12.58 0.12
CA MET A 29 -3.24 -11.74 0.47
C MET A 29 -3.73 -11.96 1.91
N ASP A 30 -3.65 -13.19 2.40
CA ASP A 30 -3.95 -13.53 3.79
C ASP A 30 -2.97 -12.89 4.80
N GLN A 31 -1.83 -12.37 4.32
CA GLN A 31 -0.85 -11.65 5.13
C GLN A 31 -1.18 -10.17 5.32
N ILE A 32 -2.19 -9.64 4.63
CA ILE A 32 -2.66 -8.28 4.84
C ILE A 32 -3.52 -8.26 6.10
N GLN A 33 -2.98 -7.64 7.14
CA GLN A 33 -3.67 -7.44 8.40
C GLN A 33 -4.48 -6.15 8.34
N HIS A 34 -5.61 -6.14 9.03
CA HIS A 34 -6.48 -4.98 9.13
C HIS A 34 -6.58 -4.54 10.58
N ARG A 35 -6.43 -3.24 10.82
CA ARG A 35 -6.70 -2.64 12.12
C ARG A 35 -7.34 -1.28 12.00
N TYR A 36 -7.84 -0.80 13.13
CA TYR A 36 -8.36 0.54 13.28
C TYR A 36 -7.38 1.39 14.06
N VAL A 37 -7.20 2.64 13.63
CA VAL A 37 -6.31 3.62 14.27
C VAL A 37 -7.10 4.90 14.51
N GLU A 38 -7.00 5.44 15.73
CA GLU A 38 -7.59 6.72 16.08
C GLU A 38 -6.71 7.85 15.53
N VAL A 39 -7.29 8.70 14.67
CA VAL A 39 -6.62 9.77 13.94
C VAL A 39 -7.52 10.99 13.93
N ASN A 40 -7.08 12.09 14.55
CA ASN A 40 -7.82 13.36 14.57
C ASN A 40 -9.30 13.22 15.01
N GLY A 41 -9.58 12.34 15.96
CA GLY A 41 -10.94 12.07 16.46
C GLY A 41 -11.79 11.17 15.56
N LEU A 42 -11.19 10.55 14.55
CA LEU A 42 -11.81 9.56 13.67
C LEU A 42 -11.13 8.21 13.82
N LYS A 43 -11.91 7.14 13.73
CA LYS A 43 -11.39 5.78 13.62
C LYS A 43 -11.19 5.43 12.15
N LEU A 44 -9.93 5.37 11.72
CA LEU A 44 -9.58 5.01 10.35
C LEU A 44 -9.24 3.52 10.23
N HIS A 45 -9.70 2.88 9.16
CA HIS A 45 -9.27 1.55 8.77
C HIS A 45 -7.91 1.61 8.09
N VAL A 46 -7.03 0.68 8.43
CA VAL A 46 -5.69 0.53 7.87
C VAL A 46 -5.46 -0.93 7.51
N ALA A 47 -5.08 -1.17 6.26
CA ALA A 47 -4.51 -2.42 5.80
C ALA A 47 -2.98 -2.35 5.85
N GLU A 48 -2.32 -3.36 6.43
CA GLU A 48 -0.87 -3.39 6.57
C GLU A 48 -0.28 -4.79 6.34
N THR A 49 0.94 -4.83 5.81
CA THR A 49 1.70 -6.08 5.65
C THR A 49 3.20 -5.80 5.54
N GLY A 50 4.02 -6.82 5.77
CA GLY A 50 5.48 -6.69 5.83
C GLY A 50 6.00 -6.15 7.18
N THR A 51 7.29 -6.38 7.44
CA THR A 51 7.96 -6.08 8.72
C THR A 51 9.21 -5.19 8.56
N GLY A 52 9.35 -4.56 7.39
CA GLY A 52 10.49 -3.69 7.09
C GLY A 52 10.59 -2.46 8.00
N LEU A 53 11.81 -1.98 8.22
CA LEU A 53 12.06 -0.73 8.97
C LEU A 53 11.62 0.52 8.22
N ALA A 54 11.64 0.47 6.88
CA ALA A 54 11.14 1.53 6.01
C ALA A 54 9.71 1.22 5.57
N ALA A 55 8.85 2.23 5.57
CA ALA A 55 7.44 2.09 5.19
C ALA A 55 7.13 2.73 3.83
N VAL A 56 6.14 2.17 3.14
CA VAL A 56 5.53 2.74 1.93
C VAL A 56 4.03 2.86 2.19
N MET A 57 3.51 4.09 2.13
CA MET A 57 2.09 4.38 2.28
C MET A 57 1.42 4.55 0.92
N PHE A 58 0.33 3.82 0.70
CA PHE A 58 -0.45 3.85 -0.52
C PHE A 58 -1.73 4.64 -0.33
N LEU A 59 -1.95 5.61 -1.21
CA LEU A 59 -3.03 6.58 -1.16
C LEU A 59 -3.97 6.31 -2.33
N HIS A 60 -5.21 5.88 -2.06
CA HIS A 60 -6.19 5.54 -3.09
C HIS A 60 -6.84 6.79 -3.72
N GLY A 61 -7.47 6.63 -4.88
CA GLY A 61 -8.25 7.68 -5.55
C GLY A 61 -9.75 7.63 -5.27
N PHE A 62 -10.53 8.28 -6.14
CA PHE A 62 -11.98 8.18 -6.17
C PHE A 62 -12.45 7.46 -7.45
N PRO A 63 -13.41 6.53 -7.39
CA PRO A 63 -14.01 5.90 -6.20
C PRO A 63 -13.26 4.59 -5.84
N GLU A 64 -12.23 4.69 -5.02
CA GLU A 64 -11.37 3.56 -4.65
C GLU A 64 -11.27 3.39 -3.13
N ILE A 65 -10.59 2.33 -2.69
CA ILE A 65 -10.35 1.96 -1.29
C ILE A 65 -8.95 1.32 -1.18
N TRP A 66 -8.49 0.97 0.03
CA TRP A 66 -7.20 0.30 0.27
C TRP A 66 -6.96 -0.89 -0.67
N TYR A 67 -8.04 -1.61 -1.02
CA TYR A 67 -7.99 -2.83 -1.82
C TYR A 67 -7.41 -2.61 -3.22
N SER A 68 -7.49 -1.40 -3.77
CA SER A 68 -6.86 -1.03 -5.04
C SER A 68 -5.35 -1.29 -5.05
N TRP A 69 -4.72 -1.28 -3.87
CA TRP A 69 -3.28 -1.45 -3.70
C TRP A 69 -2.87 -2.85 -3.24
N CYS A 70 -3.81 -3.78 -3.07
CA CYS A 70 -3.52 -5.06 -2.43
C CYS A 70 -2.33 -5.78 -3.10
N HIS A 71 -2.26 -5.82 -4.43
CA HIS A 71 -1.15 -6.45 -5.15
C HIS A 71 0.18 -5.71 -4.94
N GLN A 72 0.19 -4.38 -4.98
CA GLN A 72 1.39 -3.57 -4.79
C GLN A 72 1.92 -3.69 -3.35
N MET A 73 1.03 -3.77 -2.37
CA MET A 73 1.39 -3.98 -0.97
C MET A 73 2.18 -5.27 -0.79
N ILE A 74 1.74 -6.38 -1.42
CA ILE A 74 2.46 -7.66 -1.38
C ILE A 74 3.85 -7.53 -2.02
N VAL A 75 3.94 -6.90 -3.19
CA VAL A 75 5.22 -6.75 -3.90
C VAL A 75 6.22 -5.95 -3.06
N VAL A 76 5.78 -4.85 -2.46
CA VAL A 76 6.63 -3.97 -1.66
C VAL A 76 7.00 -4.62 -0.33
N ALA A 77 6.09 -5.37 0.30
CA ALA A 77 6.41 -6.15 1.49
C ALA A 77 7.44 -7.25 1.23
N ASN A 78 7.31 -7.98 0.10
CA ASN A 78 8.29 -8.96 -0.34
C ASN A 78 9.66 -8.34 -0.67
N ALA A 79 9.69 -7.04 -1.02
CA ALA A 79 10.91 -6.28 -1.21
C ALA A 79 11.55 -5.79 0.12
N GLY A 80 10.97 -6.13 1.28
CA GLY A 80 11.53 -5.83 2.60
C GLY A 80 11.04 -4.52 3.22
N TYR A 81 9.96 -3.93 2.72
CA TYR A 81 9.32 -2.74 3.28
C TYR A 81 8.10 -3.10 4.14
N LYS A 82 7.65 -2.18 4.98
CA LYS A 82 6.30 -2.21 5.57
C LYS A 82 5.33 -1.49 4.64
N ALA A 83 4.33 -2.19 4.12
CA ALA A 83 3.30 -1.63 3.26
C ALA A 83 2.09 -1.22 4.09
N ILE A 84 1.57 0.00 3.88
CA ILE A 84 0.45 0.57 4.62
C ILE A 84 -0.54 1.19 3.63
N ALA A 85 -1.82 0.83 3.72
CA ALA A 85 -2.88 1.40 2.89
C ALA A 85 -4.12 1.71 3.76
N PRO A 86 -4.36 2.98 4.13
CA PRO A 86 -5.57 3.37 4.83
C PRO A 86 -6.76 3.53 3.87
N ASP A 87 -7.98 3.36 4.39
CA ASP A 87 -9.18 3.98 3.80
C ASP A 87 -9.28 5.42 4.34
N TYR A 88 -9.48 6.42 3.49
CA TYR A 88 -9.64 7.80 3.95
C TYR A 88 -10.90 8.02 4.80
N ARG A 89 -10.96 9.15 5.51
CA ARG A 89 -12.20 9.63 6.14
C ARG A 89 -13.37 9.57 5.14
N GLY A 90 -14.48 9.00 5.58
CA GLY A 90 -15.68 8.83 4.75
C GLY A 90 -15.62 7.70 3.71
N TYR A 91 -14.54 6.90 3.67
CA TYR A 91 -14.44 5.75 2.79
C TYR A 91 -14.61 4.43 3.57
N ARG A 92 -15.51 3.59 3.05
CA ARG A 92 -15.71 2.19 3.42
C ARG A 92 -15.74 1.93 4.94
N LEU A 93 -14.61 1.50 5.52
CA LEU A 93 -14.52 1.07 6.92
C LEU A 93 -14.06 2.19 7.86
N SER A 94 -13.57 3.30 7.31
CA SER A 94 -13.19 4.48 8.09
C SER A 94 -14.41 5.33 8.44
N ASP A 95 -14.36 5.98 9.59
CA ASP A 95 -15.40 6.88 10.04
C ASP A 95 -15.64 8.02 9.04
N LEU A 96 -16.89 8.48 8.99
CA LEU A 96 -17.27 9.70 8.27
C LEU A 96 -16.80 10.93 9.05
N PRO A 97 -16.42 12.01 8.37
CA PRO A 97 -16.16 13.27 9.06
C PRO A 97 -17.43 13.76 9.76
N PRO A 98 -17.30 14.45 10.92
CA PRO A 98 -18.46 14.90 11.68
C PRO A 98 -19.32 15.91 10.91
N GLU A 99 -18.70 16.71 10.03
CA GLU A 99 -19.38 17.64 9.14
C GLU A 99 -18.88 17.43 7.70
N PRO A 100 -19.74 17.54 6.67
CA PRO A 100 -19.35 17.32 5.26
C PRO A 100 -18.21 18.21 4.76
N GLU A 101 -18.11 19.45 5.26
CA GLU A 101 -17.03 20.39 4.94
C GLU A 101 -15.65 19.96 5.46
N ASN A 102 -15.60 19.08 6.47
CA ASN A 102 -14.37 18.54 7.05
C ASN A 102 -13.85 17.34 6.22
N ALA A 103 -13.90 17.43 4.90
CA ALA A 103 -13.44 16.39 3.96
C ALA A 103 -12.50 16.97 2.90
N SER A 104 -11.85 18.10 3.19
CA SER A 104 -10.95 18.73 2.24
C SER A 104 -9.68 17.88 2.02
N LEU A 105 -8.93 18.20 0.97
CA LEU A 105 -7.61 17.63 0.75
C LEU A 105 -6.67 17.91 1.94
N ILE A 106 -6.78 19.08 2.57
CA ILE A 106 -5.94 19.46 3.71
C ILE A 106 -6.27 18.59 4.93
N ASP A 107 -7.55 18.36 5.20
CA ASP A 107 -7.96 17.44 6.27
C ASP A 107 -7.42 16.03 6.02
N SER A 108 -7.50 15.57 4.77
CA SER A 108 -6.95 14.28 4.37
C SER A 108 -5.43 14.20 4.57
N VAL A 109 -4.68 15.25 4.23
CA VAL A 109 -3.23 15.33 4.47
C VAL A 109 -2.93 15.30 5.96
N HIS A 110 -3.67 16.06 6.78
CA HIS A 110 -3.51 16.05 8.23
C HIS A 110 -3.75 14.66 8.82
N ASP A 111 -4.78 13.95 8.36
CA ASP A 111 -5.01 12.57 8.78
C ASP A 111 -3.86 11.65 8.43
N MET A 112 -3.31 11.76 7.23
CA MET A 112 -2.20 10.89 6.81
C MET A 112 -0.94 11.15 7.64
N VAL A 113 -0.66 12.41 7.98
CA VAL A 113 0.47 12.76 8.86
C VAL A 113 0.25 12.20 10.26
N THR A 114 -0.92 12.47 10.86
CA THR A 114 -1.26 11.98 12.21
C THR A 114 -1.31 10.46 12.25
N LEU A 115 -1.75 9.80 11.18
CA LEU A 115 -1.73 8.35 11.05
C LEU A 115 -0.30 7.81 11.08
N LEU A 116 0.61 8.39 10.30
CA LEU A 116 2.02 7.96 10.31
C LEU A 116 2.66 8.12 11.68
N ASP A 117 2.37 9.22 12.38
CA ASP A 117 2.81 9.44 13.75
C ASP A 117 2.23 8.38 14.71
N ALA A 118 0.92 8.10 14.62
CA ALA A 118 0.25 7.07 15.44
C ALA A 118 0.73 5.64 15.15
N LEU A 119 1.33 5.41 13.98
CA LEU A 119 1.90 4.13 13.56
C LEU A 119 3.41 4.01 13.89
N ASP A 120 3.98 4.99 14.59
CA ASP A 120 5.41 5.11 14.91
C ASP A 120 6.30 4.99 13.67
N ILE A 121 5.86 5.51 12.52
CA ILE A 121 6.61 5.47 11.28
C ILE A 121 7.61 6.64 11.24
N PRO A 122 8.92 6.38 11.23
CA PRO A 122 9.90 7.45 11.21
C PRO A 122 9.85 8.18 9.86
N LYS A 123 10.00 9.50 9.91
CA LYS A 123 10.20 10.31 8.70
C LYS A 123 11.50 9.88 8.04
N SER A 124 11.49 9.70 6.72
CA SER A 124 12.73 9.43 5.98
C SER A 124 13.68 10.62 6.15
N ALA A 125 14.89 10.36 6.65
CA ALA A 125 15.95 11.37 6.60
C ALA A 125 16.22 11.72 5.12
N SER A 126 16.13 13.01 4.81
CA SER A 126 16.41 13.57 3.48
C SER A 126 17.91 13.64 3.22
#